data_AF-A0A7C7RAX5-F1
#
_entry.id   AF-A0A7C7RAX5-F1
#
_cell.length_a   1.000
_cell.length_b   1.000
_cell.length_c   1.000
_cell.angle_alpha   90.00
_cell.angle_beta   90.00
_cell.angle_gamma   90.00
#
_symmetry.space_group_name_H-M   'P 1'
#
loop_
_entity.id
_entity.type
_entity.pdbx_description
1 polymer ?
#
loop_
_entity_poly.entity_id
_entity_poly.type
_entity_poly.pdbx_seq_one_letter_code
_entity_poly.pdbx_strand_id
1 'polypeptide(L)'
;MKRFVGLLVVGLVAAVLLGGVLRVQAQGEGPSGEGERYFEQTGHSVSGPFLRRFEATPDAVLLFGYPITEAFRQPDGSYWQYFQKAVMRWAPDAFEVALLPLGEMFYRLDRARAQEPSFAASGPGCTVYKPNTPAVCFAFRAAYERFGGPDVLGDPVSPLVVVDGWLVQYFTLARMEYHPEAPPKYQVQFSPLGERWFYLQQEDPALLLPQRDAIMQRSPLRLRVRAFVAAPVLLAGQEQHLYVTVTDGIGEAIPQATVSLAFARPDAEAPEDAWSQSSVTSEQGVCALHLGWEMLASMAKGQPWIRVYVRAQRGGLQPVVGSTYVDFRVWKWGEP
;
A
#
# COMPACT_ATOMS: atom_id res chain seq x y z
N MET A 1 -0.17 57.34 72.47
CA MET A 1 0.84 57.85 71.52
C MET A 1 1.10 56.79 70.45
N LYS A 2 0.93 57.16 69.16
CA LYS A 2 1.58 56.63 67.93
C LYS A 2 1.63 55.09 67.74
N ARG A 3 0.77 54.50 66.89
CA ARG A 3 0.92 54.21 65.43
C ARG A 3 1.93 53.10 65.09
N PHE A 4 1.50 52.14 64.24
CA PHE A 4 2.18 51.40 63.13
C PHE A 4 1.58 49.97 63.05
N VAL A 5 0.71 49.65 62.06
CA VAL A 5 1.03 49.08 60.71
C VAL A 5 1.98 47.87 60.87
N GLY A 6 1.65 46.60 60.59
CA GLY A 6 0.82 45.99 59.55
C GLY A 6 1.75 45.16 58.65
N LEU A 7 1.72 43.81 58.71
CA LEU A 7 2.07 42.90 57.60
C LEU A 7 1.84 41.41 57.96
N LEU A 8 1.00 40.75 57.14
CA LEU A 8 1.15 39.40 56.56
C LEU A 8 2.04 38.34 57.24
N VAL A 9 1.41 37.24 57.68
CA VAL A 9 1.84 35.85 57.37
C VAL A 9 0.58 34.96 57.34
N VAL A 10 0.09 34.59 56.16
CA VAL A 10 -0.91 33.52 55.97
C VAL A 10 -0.16 32.24 55.63
N GLY A 11 -0.52 31.16 56.32
CA GLY A 11 0.21 29.90 56.37
C GLY A 11 0.28 29.13 55.06
N LEU A 12 1.43 28.49 54.89
CA LEU A 12 1.79 27.52 53.86
C LEU A 12 1.05 26.20 54.11
N VAL A 13 0.17 25.79 53.19
CA VAL A 13 -0.31 24.40 53.09
C VAL A 13 0.28 23.81 51.82
N ALA A 14 1.35 23.03 51.98
CA ALA A 14 1.97 22.25 50.92
C ALA A 14 1.22 20.91 50.78
N ALA A 15 0.40 20.77 49.73
CA ALA A 15 -0.13 19.49 49.31
C ALA A 15 0.68 19.00 48.10
N VAL A 16 1.55 18.03 48.36
CA VAL A 16 2.26 17.24 47.36
C VAL A 16 1.24 16.31 46.68
N LEU A 17 0.94 16.56 45.41
CA LEU A 17 0.29 15.60 44.53
C LEU A 17 1.25 15.26 43.39
N LEU A 18 2.11 14.26 43.65
CA LEU A 18 2.74 13.43 42.63
C LEU A 18 1.65 12.50 42.06
N GLY A 19 1.36 12.62 40.77
CA GLY A 19 0.45 11.72 40.05
C GLY A 19 0.75 11.77 38.57
N GLY A 20 1.30 10.68 38.04
CA GLY A 20 1.97 10.60 36.75
C GLY A 20 1.21 11.19 35.56
N VAL A 21 1.88 12.08 34.85
CA VAL A 21 1.51 12.43 33.48
C VAL A 21 1.87 11.22 32.63
N LEU A 22 0.87 10.44 32.22
CA LEU A 22 1.04 9.56 31.07
C LEU A 22 1.40 10.46 29.88
N ARG A 23 2.68 10.47 29.52
CA ARG A 23 3.10 11.02 28.24
C ARG A 23 2.56 10.08 27.17
N VAL A 24 1.39 10.39 26.65
CA VAL A 24 0.99 9.93 25.32
C VAL A 24 2.06 10.48 24.38
N GLN A 25 2.96 9.64 23.90
CA GLN A 25 3.81 10.00 22.78
C GLN A 25 2.87 10.19 21.59
N ALA A 26 2.69 11.44 21.19
CA ALA A 26 2.12 11.77 19.90
C ALA A 26 2.94 11.02 18.85
N GLN A 27 2.28 10.14 18.09
CA GLN A 27 2.87 9.49 16.94
C GLN A 27 3.37 10.57 15.98
N GLY A 28 4.60 10.40 15.52
CA GLY A 28 5.36 11.44 14.83
C GLY A 28 4.63 11.99 13.61
N GLU A 29 4.34 13.28 13.63
CA GLU A 29 4.15 14.05 12.41
C GLU A 29 5.49 14.07 11.66
N GLY A 30 5.61 13.20 10.65
CA GLY A 30 6.61 13.36 9.60
C GLY A 30 6.41 14.72 8.89
N PRO A 31 7.34 15.13 8.00
CA PRO A 31 7.24 16.39 7.28
C PRO A 31 5.94 16.47 6.46
N SER A 32 4.92 17.07 7.08
CA SER A 32 3.60 17.31 6.52
C SER A 32 3.66 18.58 5.68
N GLY A 33 3.52 18.43 4.36
CA GLY A 33 3.50 19.57 3.44
C GLY A 33 3.45 19.19 1.96
N GLU A 34 3.78 17.94 1.62
CA GLU A 34 3.77 17.44 0.24
C GLU A 34 3.08 16.08 0.18
N GLY A 35 2.66 15.66 -1.02
CA GLY A 35 1.79 14.50 -1.26
C GLY A 35 2.14 13.25 -0.46
N GLU A 36 1.12 12.44 -0.20
CA GLU A 36 1.20 11.16 0.49
C GLU A 36 0.76 10.05 -0.46
N ARG A 37 1.50 8.94 -0.47
CA ARG A 37 1.15 7.74 -1.20
C ARG A 37 1.00 6.57 -0.23
N TYR A 38 -0.20 6.02 -0.21
CA TYR A 38 -0.52 4.82 0.55
C TYR A 38 -0.23 3.54 -0.24
N PHE A 39 0.20 2.50 0.46
CA PHE A 39 0.47 1.17 -0.07
C PHE A 39 -0.43 0.14 0.62
N GLU A 40 -1.49 -0.30 -0.08
CA GLU A 40 -2.45 -1.30 0.41
C GLU A 40 -1.80 -2.64 0.76
N GLN A 41 -0.66 -2.95 0.15
CA GLN A 41 0.07 -4.21 0.34
C GLN A 41 0.62 -4.39 1.74
N THR A 42 0.96 -3.29 2.41
CA THR A 42 1.56 -3.29 3.75
C THR A 42 0.81 -2.42 4.75
N GLY A 43 -0.08 -1.55 4.28
CA GLY A 43 -0.85 -0.66 5.13
C GLY A 43 -0.06 0.55 5.65
N HIS A 44 1.02 0.92 4.95
CA HIS A 44 1.86 2.07 5.27
C HIS A 44 1.84 3.13 4.18
N SER A 45 2.16 4.35 4.57
CA SER A 45 2.25 5.52 3.69
C SER A 45 3.68 5.99 3.51
N VAL A 46 3.95 6.65 2.38
CA VAL A 46 5.19 7.38 2.14
C VAL A 46 4.82 8.81 1.78
N SER A 47 5.44 9.79 2.44
CA SER A 47 5.14 11.21 2.27
C SER A 47 6.40 12.06 2.19
N GLY A 48 6.24 13.32 1.77
CA GLY A 48 7.30 14.33 1.84
C GLY A 48 8.58 13.95 1.09
N PRO A 49 9.77 14.21 1.66
CA PRO A 49 11.05 13.90 1.02
C PRO A 49 11.22 12.43 0.63
N PHE A 50 10.71 11.50 1.43
CA PHE A 50 10.78 10.07 1.12
C PHE A 50 9.94 9.72 -0.10
N LEU A 51 8.75 10.32 -0.25
CA LEU A 51 7.91 10.08 -1.42
C LEU A 51 8.59 10.60 -2.68
N ARG A 52 9.16 11.81 -2.65
CA ARG A 52 9.91 12.36 -3.79
C ARG A 52 11.05 11.43 -4.20
N ARG A 53 11.82 10.91 -3.25
CA ARG A 53 12.91 9.96 -3.54
C ARG A 53 12.39 8.64 -4.13
N PHE A 54 11.27 8.15 -3.60
CA PHE A 54 10.62 6.93 -4.07
C PHE A 54 10.12 7.08 -5.51
N GLU A 55 9.38 8.16 -5.81
CA GLU A 55 8.82 8.42 -7.14
C GLU A 55 9.87 8.78 -8.19
N ALA A 56 10.97 9.41 -7.78
CA ALA A 56 12.12 9.67 -8.65
C ALA A 56 12.90 8.39 -9.02
N THR A 57 12.61 7.25 -8.39
CA THR A 57 13.31 5.99 -8.66
C THR A 57 12.50 5.10 -9.62
N PRO A 58 13.00 4.81 -10.83
CA PRO A 58 12.40 3.80 -11.69
C PRO A 58 12.34 2.45 -10.97
N ASP A 59 11.22 1.74 -11.11
CA ASP A 59 11.04 0.43 -10.47
C ASP A 59 11.24 0.44 -8.93
N ALA A 60 10.93 1.56 -8.25
CA ALA A 60 11.13 1.74 -6.80
C ALA A 60 10.60 0.58 -5.95
N VAL A 61 9.43 0.03 -6.28
CA VAL A 61 8.85 -1.13 -5.56
C VAL A 61 9.74 -2.38 -5.71
N LEU A 62 10.36 -2.61 -6.87
CA LEU A 62 11.26 -3.75 -7.05
C LEU A 62 12.57 -3.55 -6.28
N LEU A 63 13.09 -2.33 -6.25
CA LEU A 63 14.37 -1.97 -5.62
C LEU A 63 14.27 -1.86 -4.09
N PHE A 64 13.32 -1.08 -3.60
CA PHE A 64 13.16 -0.76 -2.17
C PHE A 64 12.12 -1.66 -1.50
N GLY A 65 11.17 -2.21 -2.26
CA GLY A 65 10.00 -2.88 -1.71
C GLY A 65 8.92 -1.90 -1.28
N TYR A 66 7.86 -2.43 -0.67
CA TYR A 66 6.82 -1.63 -0.04
C TYR A 66 7.33 -1.00 1.27
N PRO A 67 6.79 0.15 1.72
CA PRO A 67 7.06 0.66 3.06
C PRO A 67 6.56 -0.34 4.12
N ILE A 68 7.31 -0.55 5.18
CA ILE A 68 6.93 -1.41 6.31
C ILE A 68 6.80 -0.63 7.62
N THR A 69 7.07 0.68 7.58
CA THR A 69 6.83 1.62 8.67
C THR A 69 6.37 2.95 8.08
N GLU A 70 5.81 3.82 8.92
CA GLU A 70 5.80 5.25 8.66
C GLU A 70 7.20 5.86 8.80
N ALA A 71 7.36 7.11 8.40
CA ALA A 71 8.55 7.88 8.72
C ALA A 71 8.55 8.26 10.22
N PHE A 72 9.62 7.92 10.94
CA PHE A 72 9.75 8.23 12.36
C PHE A 72 11.10 8.86 12.70
N ARG A 73 11.14 9.60 13.79
CA ARG A 73 12.32 10.38 14.21
C ARG A 73 13.26 9.54 15.07
N GLN A 74 14.53 9.54 14.72
CA GLN A 74 15.62 8.91 15.46
C GLN A 74 16.23 9.86 16.52
N PRO A 75 16.98 9.35 17.51
CA PRO A 75 17.60 10.17 18.55
C PRO A 75 18.55 11.27 18.03
N ASP A 76 19.19 11.06 16.89
CA ASP A 76 20.07 12.03 16.22
C ASP A 76 19.27 13.15 15.50
N GLY A 77 17.95 13.09 15.54
CA GLY A 77 17.05 14.05 14.91
C GLY A 77 16.77 13.78 13.43
N SER A 78 17.40 12.78 12.83
CA SER A 78 17.06 12.33 11.48
C SER A 78 15.73 11.58 11.46
N TYR A 79 15.07 11.56 10.32
CA TYR A 79 13.89 10.74 10.06
C TYR A 79 14.31 9.50 9.29
N TRP A 80 13.77 8.35 9.70
CA TRP A 80 13.98 7.07 9.05
C TRP A 80 12.65 6.52 8.60
N GLN A 81 12.66 5.86 7.44
CA GLN A 81 11.54 5.04 6.99
C GLN A 81 12.08 3.72 6.45
N TYR A 82 11.52 2.63 6.96
CA TYR A 82 11.88 1.29 6.53
C TYR A 82 10.98 0.86 5.38
N PHE A 83 11.61 0.28 4.37
CA PHE A 83 10.98 -0.44 3.28
C PHE A 83 11.42 -1.90 3.35
N GLN A 84 10.80 -2.80 2.57
CA GLN A 84 11.14 -4.22 2.66
C GLN A 84 12.63 -4.51 2.42
N LYS A 85 13.23 -3.80 1.46
CA LYS A 85 14.58 -4.05 0.94
C LYS A 85 15.58 -2.93 1.24
N ALA A 86 15.11 -1.77 1.68
CA ALA A 86 15.93 -0.59 1.90
C ALA A 86 15.49 0.19 3.14
N VAL A 87 16.35 1.07 3.63
CA VAL A 87 16.00 2.06 4.65
C VAL A 87 16.40 3.43 4.12
N MET A 88 15.45 4.34 4.14
CA MET A 88 15.67 5.74 3.77
C MET A 88 15.87 6.57 5.02
N ARG A 89 16.84 7.48 4.96
CA ARG A 89 17.16 8.45 6.01
C ARG A 89 17.11 9.86 5.44
N TRP A 90 16.45 10.75 6.15
CA TRP A 90 16.44 12.18 5.85
C TRP A 90 16.86 12.97 7.09
N ALA A 91 17.91 13.77 6.97
CA ALA A 91 18.29 14.71 8.03
C ALA A 91 17.58 16.06 7.77
N PRO A 92 17.14 16.79 8.81
CA PRO A 92 16.41 18.06 8.63
C PRO A 92 17.17 19.10 7.79
N ASP A 93 18.50 19.12 7.89
CA ASP A 93 19.37 20.05 7.16
C ASP A 93 19.86 19.48 5.81
N ALA A 94 19.42 18.28 5.44
CA ALA A 94 19.81 17.64 4.19
C ALA A 94 18.82 17.97 3.06
N PHE A 95 19.36 18.33 1.91
CA PHE A 95 18.57 18.53 0.68
C PHE A 95 18.02 17.23 0.11
N GLU A 96 18.67 16.09 0.39
CA GLU A 96 18.35 14.81 -0.22
C GLU A 96 18.15 13.69 0.82
N VAL A 97 17.31 12.73 0.43
CA VAL A 97 17.12 11.47 1.16
C VAL A 97 18.25 10.51 0.81
N ALA A 98 18.93 10.00 1.83
CA ALA A 98 19.95 8.98 1.70
C ALA A 98 19.36 7.57 1.88
N LEU A 99 19.90 6.59 1.17
CA LEU A 99 19.67 5.17 1.44
C LEU A 99 20.80 4.66 2.35
N LEU A 100 20.46 3.84 3.35
CA LEU A 100 21.49 3.16 4.13
C LEU A 100 22.24 2.14 3.24
N PRO A 101 23.57 1.98 3.41
CA PRO A 101 24.38 1.05 2.62
C PRO A 101 24.22 -0.39 3.11
N LEU A 102 22.98 -0.90 3.08
CA LEU A 102 22.63 -2.18 3.68
C LEU A 102 23.36 -3.35 3.04
N GLY A 103 23.59 -3.34 1.72
CA GLY A 103 24.33 -4.42 1.08
C GLY A 103 25.77 -4.51 1.59
N GLU A 104 26.46 -3.39 1.76
CA GLU A 104 27.80 -3.37 2.37
C GLU A 104 27.77 -3.81 3.84
N MET A 105 26.78 -3.33 4.61
CA MET A 105 26.65 -3.66 6.02
C MET A 105 26.38 -5.16 6.22
N PHE A 106 25.47 -5.75 5.44
CA PHE A 106 25.17 -7.17 5.53
C PHE A 106 26.30 -8.05 4.99
N TYR A 107 27.06 -7.60 3.99
CA TYR A 107 28.24 -8.36 3.54
C TYR A 107 29.26 -8.51 4.67
N ARG A 108 29.49 -7.45 5.46
CA ARG A 108 30.39 -7.51 6.63
C ARG A 108 29.90 -8.52 7.67
N LEU A 109 28.58 -8.61 7.91
CA LEU A 109 27.98 -9.57 8.83
C LEU A 109 28.05 -11.01 8.31
N ASP A 110 27.87 -11.20 7.01
CA ASP A 110 27.77 -12.51 6.39
C ASP A 110 29.14 -13.08 5.98
N ARG A 111 30.21 -12.27 6.00
CA ARG A 111 31.55 -12.62 5.51
C ARG A 111 32.09 -13.94 6.08
N ALA A 112 31.87 -14.22 7.36
CA ALA A 112 32.37 -15.43 8.01
C ALA A 112 31.69 -16.72 7.51
N ARG A 113 30.48 -16.61 6.94
CA ARG A 113 29.70 -17.74 6.41
C ARG A 113 29.58 -17.75 4.88
N ALA A 114 30.05 -16.69 4.22
CA ALA A 114 30.08 -16.59 2.76
C ALA A 114 31.09 -17.58 2.18
N GLN A 115 30.62 -18.41 1.24
CA GLN A 115 31.45 -19.40 0.55
C GLN A 115 31.64 -18.99 -0.90
N GLU A 116 32.88 -18.98 -1.40
CA GLU A 116 33.11 -18.67 -2.81
C GLU A 116 32.74 -19.88 -3.69
N PRO A 117 31.92 -19.67 -4.74
CA PRO A 117 31.54 -20.72 -5.65
C PRO A 117 32.72 -21.10 -6.57
N SER A 118 32.77 -22.36 -6.97
CA SER A 118 33.86 -22.92 -7.79
C SER A 118 33.72 -22.61 -9.29
N PHE A 119 33.59 -21.33 -9.65
CA PHE A 119 33.66 -20.89 -11.06
C PHE A 119 34.59 -19.69 -11.24
N ALA A 120 35.13 -19.55 -12.44
CA ALA A 120 36.00 -18.44 -12.77
C ALA A 120 35.21 -17.12 -12.83
N ALA A 121 35.47 -16.21 -11.89
CA ALA A 121 34.96 -14.83 -11.90
C ALA A 121 35.71 -13.93 -12.91
N SER A 122 36.15 -14.53 -14.03
CA SER A 122 36.92 -13.88 -15.10
C SER A 122 36.54 -14.54 -16.42
N GLY A 123 35.89 -13.78 -17.31
CA GLY A 123 35.46 -14.26 -18.62
C GLY A 123 34.45 -13.33 -19.30
N PRO A 124 33.99 -13.67 -20.52
CA PRO A 124 33.10 -12.81 -21.33
C PRO A 124 31.74 -12.49 -20.66
N GLY A 125 31.33 -13.31 -19.69
CA GLY A 125 30.12 -13.13 -18.91
C GLY A 125 30.25 -12.15 -17.73
N CYS A 126 31.43 -11.59 -17.48
CA CYS A 126 31.72 -10.75 -16.32
C CYS A 126 32.15 -9.34 -16.74
N THR A 127 31.71 -8.34 -15.99
CA THR A 127 32.10 -6.93 -16.20
C THR A 127 32.58 -6.32 -14.89
N VAL A 128 33.72 -5.62 -14.95
CA VAL A 128 34.22 -4.78 -13.86
C VAL A 128 33.80 -3.34 -14.15
N TYR A 129 32.89 -2.78 -13.36
CA TYR A 129 32.35 -1.43 -13.58
C TYR A 129 33.24 -0.33 -13.01
N LYS A 130 34.08 -0.66 -12.02
CA LYS A 130 35.01 0.29 -11.37
C LYS A 130 36.33 -0.39 -11.05
N PRO A 131 37.49 0.29 -11.24
CA PRO A 131 38.77 -0.27 -10.84
C PRO A 131 38.79 -0.69 -9.37
N ASN A 132 39.39 -1.85 -9.09
CA ASN A 132 39.52 -2.44 -7.75
C ASN A 132 38.20 -2.86 -7.08
N THR A 133 37.11 -3.04 -7.85
CA THR A 133 35.88 -3.66 -7.35
C THR A 133 35.67 -5.06 -7.95
N PRO A 134 34.91 -5.95 -7.28
CA PRO A 134 34.55 -7.24 -7.83
C PRO A 134 33.79 -7.14 -9.15
N ALA A 135 33.96 -8.12 -10.04
CA ALA A 135 33.19 -8.20 -11.26
C ALA A 135 31.73 -8.62 -10.99
N VAL A 136 30.81 -8.15 -11.82
CA VAL A 136 29.41 -8.62 -11.85
C VAL A 136 29.25 -9.54 -13.06
N CYS A 137 28.77 -10.76 -12.83
CA CYS A 137 28.76 -11.82 -13.84
C CYS A 137 27.36 -12.34 -14.16
N PHE A 138 27.19 -12.89 -15.37
CA PHE A 138 26.04 -13.69 -15.79
C PHE A 138 24.68 -12.97 -15.57
N ALA A 139 23.71 -13.67 -14.96
CA ALA A 139 22.38 -13.13 -14.70
C ALA A 139 22.41 -11.89 -13.78
N PHE A 140 23.37 -11.82 -12.85
CA PHE A 140 23.56 -10.65 -11.99
C PHE A 140 24.00 -9.43 -12.80
N ARG A 141 24.82 -9.60 -13.84
CA ARG A 141 25.21 -8.50 -14.73
C ARG A 141 24.01 -7.90 -15.43
N ALA A 142 23.17 -8.76 -16.03
CA ALA A 142 21.96 -8.31 -16.72
C ALA A 142 20.97 -7.61 -15.78
N ALA A 143 20.82 -8.12 -14.54
CA ALA A 143 19.99 -7.48 -13.53
C ALA A 143 20.58 -6.13 -13.08
N TYR A 144 21.88 -6.07 -12.82
CA TYR A 144 22.58 -4.86 -12.39
C TYR A 144 22.42 -3.74 -13.43
N GLU A 145 22.66 -4.03 -14.71
CA GLU A 145 22.47 -3.06 -15.79
C GLU A 145 21.00 -2.61 -15.92
N ARG A 146 20.06 -3.55 -15.84
CA ARG A 146 18.62 -3.25 -15.94
C ARG A 146 18.16 -2.31 -14.83
N PHE A 147 18.67 -2.47 -13.62
CA PHE A 147 18.22 -1.75 -12.44
C PHE A 147 19.07 -0.50 -12.11
N GLY A 148 19.78 0.04 -13.11
CA GLY A 148 20.49 1.32 -12.99
C GLY A 148 21.92 1.21 -12.46
N GLY A 149 22.44 -0.02 -12.30
CA GLY A 149 23.84 -0.30 -12.02
C GLY A 149 24.42 0.52 -10.87
N PRO A 150 25.62 1.11 -11.03
CA PRO A 150 26.31 1.81 -9.94
C PRO A 150 25.56 3.05 -9.45
N ASP A 151 24.78 3.72 -10.31
CA ASP A 151 24.07 4.96 -9.94
C ASP A 151 22.89 4.69 -9.00
N VAL A 152 22.31 3.48 -9.03
CA VAL A 152 21.13 3.12 -8.24
C VAL A 152 21.45 2.12 -7.14
N LEU A 153 22.32 1.15 -7.41
CA LEU A 153 22.63 0.04 -6.49
C LEU A 153 23.98 0.22 -5.77
N GLY A 154 24.81 1.14 -6.26
CA GLY A 154 26.19 1.33 -5.82
C GLY A 154 27.15 0.27 -6.37
N ASP A 155 28.42 0.39 -5.99
CA ASP A 155 29.48 -0.50 -6.44
C ASP A 155 29.25 -1.94 -5.93
N PRO A 156 29.65 -2.97 -6.69
CA PRO A 156 29.76 -4.32 -6.12
C PRO A 156 30.77 -4.30 -4.98
N VAL A 157 30.39 -4.87 -3.84
CA VAL A 157 31.23 -4.92 -2.61
C VAL A 157 31.66 -6.34 -2.26
N SER A 158 31.10 -7.35 -2.93
CA SER A 158 31.50 -8.74 -2.81
C SER A 158 31.71 -9.39 -4.19
N PRO A 159 32.53 -10.46 -4.27
CA PRO A 159 32.37 -11.44 -5.35
C PRO A 159 31.00 -12.13 -5.26
N LEU A 160 30.68 -12.97 -6.24
CA LEU A 160 29.58 -13.93 -6.09
C LEU A 160 29.95 -14.91 -4.97
N VAL A 161 29.03 -15.10 -4.03
CA VAL A 161 29.21 -15.99 -2.86
C VAL A 161 27.94 -16.78 -2.61
N VAL A 162 28.06 -17.93 -1.97
CA VAL A 162 26.93 -18.70 -1.46
C VAL A 162 26.74 -18.36 0.01
N VAL A 163 25.53 -17.88 0.35
CA VAL A 163 25.12 -17.56 1.72
C VAL A 163 23.76 -18.21 1.96
N ASP A 164 23.66 -19.01 3.02
CA ASP A 164 22.41 -19.67 3.41
C ASP A 164 21.76 -20.51 2.27
N GLY A 165 22.60 -21.11 1.41
CA GLY A 165 22.19 -21.94 0.27
C GLY A 165 21.92 -21.18 -1.03
N TRP A 166 21.93 -19.85 -1.00
CA TRP A 166 21.66 -19.00 -2.16
C TRP A 166 22.95 -18.44 -2.76
N LEU A 167 23.06 -18.47 -4.08
CA LEU A 167 24.08 -17.72 -4.79
C LEU A 167 23.68 -16.23 -4.76
N VAL A 168 24.53 -15.39 -4.20
CA VAL A 168 24.27 -13.97 -3.96
C VAL A 168 25.45 -13.09 -4.38
N GLN A 169 25.16 -11.83 -4.66
CA GLN A 169 26.17 -10.78 -4.76
C GLN A 169 25.70 -9.53 -4.01
N TYR A 170 26.60 -8.93 -3.24
CA TYR A 170 26.37 -7.71 -2.48
C TYR A 170 26.89 -6.51 -3.27
N PHE A 171 26.09 -5.45 -3.25
CA PHE A 171 26.38 -4.11 -3.74
C PHE A 171 26.31 -3.14 -2.56
N THR A 172 26.68 -1.86 -2.73
CA THR A 172 26.63 -0.91 -1.62
C THR A 172 25.24 -0.84 -0.98
N LEU A 173 24.18 -0.71 -1.80
CA LEU A 173 22.82 -0.46 -1.32
C LEU A 173 21.94 -1.72 -1.25
N ALA A 174 22.33 -2.80 -1.91
CA ALA A 174 21.47 -3.98 -2.07
C ALA A 174 22.23 -5.30 -2.08
N ARG A 175 21.51 -6.39 -1.85
CA ARG A 175 21.97 -7.76 -2.12
C ARG A 175 21.05 -8.38 -3.16
N MET A 176 21.63 -8.97 -4.19
CA MET A 176 20.89 -9.79 -5.15
C MET A 176 21.05 -11.26 -4.82
N GLU A 177 20.02 -12.04 -5.10
CA GLU A 177 19.97 -13.49 -4.91
C GLU A 177 19.50 -14.16 -6.20
N TYR A 178 20.07 -15.32 -6.51
CA TYR A 178 19.69 -16.12 -7.67
C TYR A 178 18.74 -17.27 -7.27
N HIS A 179 17.56 -17.26 -7.88
CA HIS A 179 16.44 -18.18 -7.68
C HIS A 179 16.21 -18.99 -8.97
N PRO A 180 16.85 -20.16 -9.15
CA PRO A 180 16.71 -20.97 -10.36
C PRO A 180 15.27 -21.47 -10.61
N GLU A 181 14.49 -21.60 -9.54
CA GLU A 181 13.08 -22.02 -9.55
C GLU A 181 12.14 -20.96 -10.11
N ALA A 182 12.55 -19.69 -10.13
CA ALA A 182 11.73 -18.61 -10.65
C ALA A 182 11.74 -18.60 -12.19
N PRO A 183 10.69 -18.06 -12.85
CA PRO A 183 10.71 -17.85 -14.29
C PRO A 183 11.93 -17.02 -14.72
N PRO A 184 12.52 -17.24 -15.91
CA PRO A 184 13.81 -16.65 -16.29
C PRO A 184 13.98 -15.14 -16.02
N LYS A 185 12.91 -14.36 -16.22
CA LYS A 185 12.90 -12.90 -15.99
C LYS A 185 13.00 -12.48 -14.51
N TYR A 186 12.71 -13.39 -13.58
CA TYR A 186 12.61 -13.16 -12.13
C TYR A 186 13.60 -14.00 -11.31
N GLN A 187 14.58 -14.63 -11.97
CA GLN A 187 15.58 -15.44 -11.29
C GLN A 187 16.55 -14.60 -10.46
N VAL A 188 16.76 -13.32 -10.78
CA VAL A 188 17.53 -12.42 -9.91
C VAL A 188 16.57 -11.56 -9.12
N GLN A 189 16.63 -11.66 -7.80
CA GLN A 189 15.76 -10.94 -6.87
C GLN A 189 16.60 -10.14 -5.86
N PHE A 190 16.01 -9.10 -5.31
CA PHE A 190 16.64 -8.30 -4.26
C PHE A 190 16.21 -8.78 -2.87
N SER A 191 17.18 -9.00 -2.00
CA SER A 191 16.97 -9.43 -0.62
C SER A 191 16.17 -8.40 0.20
N PRO A 192 15.35 -8.84 1.16
CA PRO A 192 14.62 -7.95 2.06
C PRO A 192 15.54 -7.39 3.17
N LEU A 193 16.56 -6.63 2.79
CA LEU A 193 17.55 -6.12 3.74
C LEU A 193 16.98 -5.08 4.70
N GLY A 194 15.94 -4.34 4.31
CA GLY A 194 15.29 -3.36 5.17
C GLY A 194 14.54 -4.03 6.32
N GLU A 195 13.74 -5.06 6.03
CA GLU A 195 13.11 -5.90 7.06
C GLU A 195 14.14 -6.53 7.99
N ARG A 196 15.20 -7.11 7.43
CA ARG A 196 16.27 -7.72 8.25
C ARG A 196 16.97 -6.68 9.12
N TRP A 197 17.21 -5.48 8.61
CA TRP A 197 17.84 -4.40 9.38
C TRP A 197 16.96 -3.95 10.54
N PHE A 198 15.65 -3.84 10.33
CA PHE A 198 14.68 -3.47 11.37
C PHE A 198 14.80 -4.38 12.60
N TYR A 199 14.79 -5.70 12.38
CA TYR A 199 14.92 -6.67 13.46
C TYR A 199 16.32 -6.68 14.08
N LEU A 200 17.39 -6.49 13.29
CA LEU A 200 18.75 -6.41 13.82
C LEU A 200 18.97 -5.18 14.71
N GLN A 201 18.33 -4.06 14.39
CA GLN A 201 18.38 -2.85 15.21
C GLN A 201 17.47 -2.92 16.44
N GLN A 202 16.62 -3.94 16.55
CA GLN A 202 15.62 -4.09 17.62
C GLN A 202 14.70 -2.86 17.68
N GLU A 203 14.32 -2.35 16.52
CA GLU A 203 13.31 -1.28 16.42
C GLU A 203 11.99 -1.73 17.05
N ASP A 204 11.18 -0.78 17.52
CA ASP A 204 9.90 -1.06 18.16
C ASP A 204 8.95 -1.78 17.17
N PRO A 205 8.54 -3.04 17.43
CA PRO A 205 7.64 -3.78 16.55
C PRO A 205 6.29 -3.08 16.31
N ALA A 206 5.88 -2.14 17.18
CA ALA A 206 4.67 -1.34 16.97
C ALA A 206 4.76 -0.47 15.70
N LEU A 207 5.96 -0.16 15.21
CA LEU A 207 6.16 0.59 13.96
C LEU A 207 5.73 -0.20 12.71
N LEU A 208 5.62 -1.53 12.81
CA LEU A 208 5.13 -2.41 11.74
C LEU A 208 3.60 -2.50 11.70
N LEU A 209 2.89 -1.88 12.67
CA LEU A 209 1.44 -1.88 12.67
C LEU A 209 0.94 -0.94 11.57
N PRO A 210 0.02 -1.40 10.71
CA PRO A 210 -0.47 -0.60 9.59
C PRO A 210 -1.23 0.62 10.12
N GLN A 211 -1.00 1.78 9.51
CA GLN A 211 -1.66 3.03 9.92
C GLN A 211 -3.04 3.15 9.24
N ARG A 212 -3.95 2.23 9.59
CA ARG A 212 -5.32 2.18 9.06
C ARG A 212 -6.13 3.43 9.40
N ASP A 213 -5.88 4.01 10.57
CA ASP A 213 -6.66 5.13 11.11
C ASP A 213 -6.40 6.46 10.41
N ALA A 214 -5.20 6.67 9.85
CA ALA A 214 -4.87 7.89 9.13
C ALA A 214 -5.69 8.05 7.82
N ILE A 215 -6.12 6.93 7.22
CA ILE A 215 -6.83 6.90 5.93
C ILE A 215 -8.33 7.07 6.09
N MET A 216 -8.92 6.50 7.15
CA MET A 216 -10.31 6.80 7.52
C MET A 216 -10.52 8.31 7.72
N GLN A 217 -9.46 9.06 8.06
CA GLN A 217 -9.52 10.51 8.27
C GLN A 217 -9.06 11.37 7.07
N ARG A 218 -8.21 10.87 6.16
CA ARG A 218 -7.52 11.74 5.17
C ARG A 218 -7.69 11.38 3.70
N SER A 219 -8.14 10.17 3.35
CA SER A 219 -8.54 9.89 1.96
C SER A 219 -10.03 10.18 1.80
N PRO A 220 -10.47 10.97 0.81
CA PRO A 220 -11.89 11.04 0.52
C PRO A 220 -12.34 9.62 0.21
N LEU A 221 -13.33 9.13 0.97
CA LEU A 221 -13.94 7.82 0.75
C LEU A 221 -14.17 7.64 -0.75
N ARG A 222 -13.72 6.52 -1.33
CA ARG A 222 -13.99 6.15 -2.72
C ARG A 222 -14.73 4.84 -2.72
N LEU A 223 -15.97 4.83 -3.23
CA LEU A 223 -16.77 3.63 -3.29
C LEU A 223 -16.39 2.79 -4.51
N ARG A 224 -15.94 1.55 -4.28
CA ARG A 224 -15.87 0.49 -5.29
C ARG A 224 -17.17 -0.30 -5.25
N VAL A 225 -17.93 -0.25 -6.34
CA VAL A 225 -19.22 -0.93 -6.48
C VAL A 225 -19.10 -2.08 -7.46
N ARG A 226 -19.54 -3.27 -7.07
CA ARG A 226 -19.67 -4.43 -7.97
C ARG A 226 -21.08 -4.97 -7.88
N ALA A 227 -21.61 -5.44 -9.01
CA ALA A 227 -22.96 -5.94 -9.13
C ALA A 227 -22.97 -7.29 -9.84
N PHE A 228 -23.78 -8.22 -9.34
CA PHE A 228 -23.87 -9.60 -9.83
C PHE A 228 -25.32 -10.04 -9.84
N VAL A 229 -25.72 -10.77 -10.88
CA VAL A 229 -27.05 -11.38 -10.97
C VAL A 229 -27.00 -12.86 -10.62
N ALA A 230 -28.07 -13.38 -10.02
CA ALA A 230 -28.17 -14.80 -9.68
C ALA A 230 -28.21 -15.69 -10.93
N ALA A 231 -28.86 -15.23 -12.01
CA ALA A 231 -28.94 -15.95 -13.27
C ALA A 231 -28.59 -15.03 -14.46
N PRO A 232 -27.67 -15.44 -15.36
CA PRO A 232 -27.35 -14.65 -16.55
C PRO A 232 -28.46 -14.69 -17.61
N VAL A 233 -29.35 -15.68 -17.55
CA VAL A 233 -30.50 -15.85 -18.44
C VAL A 233 -31.72 -16.25 -17.60
N LEU A 234 -32.82 -15.54 -17.77
CA LEU A 234 -34.11 -15.82 -17.14
C LEU A 234 -35.10 -16.37 -18.17
N LEU A 235 -35.86 -17.38 -17.79
CA LEU A 235 -37.02 -17.88 -18.52
C LEU A 235 -38.29 -17.13 -18.10
N ALA A 236 -39.35 -17.30 -18.89
CA ALA A 236 -40.64 -16.70 -18.60
C ALA A 236 -41.16 -17.08 -17.19
N GLY A 237 -41.54 -16.07 -16.41
CA GLY A 237 -42.03 -16.23 -15.03
C GLY A 237 -40.93 -16.32 -13.97
N GLN A 238 -39.65 -16.36 -14.35
CA GLN A 238 -38.55 -16.36 -13.38
C GLN A 238 -38.25 -14.96 -12.86
N GLU A 239 -37.96 -14.87 -11.57
CA GLU A 239 -37.52 -13.64 -10.91
C GLU A 239 -35.99 -13.61 -10.81
N GLN A 240 -35.44 -12.44 -10.48
CA GLN A 240 -34.00 -12.22 -10.41
C GLN A 240 -33.59 -11.65 -9.06
N HIS A 241 -32.41 -12.06 -8.60
CA HIS A 241 -31.72 -11.41 -7.49
C HIS A 241 -30.47 -10.71 -8.01
N LEU A 242 -30.33 -9.45 -7.64
CA LEU A 242 -29.15 -8.63 -7.88
C LEU A 242 -28.40 -8.47 -6.56
N TYR A 243 -27.17 -8.95 -6.51
CA TYR A 243 -26.26 -8.75 -5.39
C TYR A 243 -25.33 -7.59 -5.69
N VAL A 244 -25.23 -6.65 -4.76
CA VAL A 244 -24.32 -5.50 -4.87
C VAL A 244 -23.38 -5.51 -3.68
N THR A 245 -22.09 -5.39 -3.97
CA THR A 245 -21.05 -5.20 -2.95
C THR A 245 -20.50 -3.80 -3.06
N VAL A 246 -20.45 -3.08 -1.94
CA VAL A 246 -19.88 -1.74 -1.83
C VAL A 246 -18.72 -1.83 -0.84
N THR A 247 -17.52 -1.59 -1.35
CA THR A 247 -16.32 -1.47 -0.54
C THR A 247 -15.68 -0.11 -0.72
N ASP A 248 -14.73 0.24 0.13
CA ASP A 248 -13.87 1.38 -0.12
C ASP A 248 -12.76 1.07 -1.15
N GLY A 249 -11.79 1.98 -1.26
CA GLY A 249 -10.62 1.84 -2.13
C GLY A 249 -9.62 0.77 -1.69
N ILE A 250 -9.71 0.24 -0.46
CA ILE A 250 -8.80 -0.81 0.07
C ILE A 250 -9.51 -2.15 0.25
N GLY A 251 -10.81 -2.22 -0.03
CA GLY A 251 -11.61 -3.45 -0.03
C GLY A 251 -12.38 -3.69 1.26
N GLU A 252 -12.40 -2.74 2.21
CA GLU A 252 -13.24 -2.86 3.40
C GLU A 252 -14.72 -2.61 3.07
N ALA A 253 -15.59 -3.36 3.74
CA ALA A 253 -17.03 -3.24 3.60
C ALA A 253 -17.52 -1.85 3.98
N ILE A 254 -18.35 -1.22 3.13
CA ILE A 254 -19.04 0.02 3.48
C ILE A 254 -20.47 -0.30 3.91
N PRO A 255 -20.78 -0.30 5.21
CA PRO A 255 -22.14 -0.48 5.70
C PRO A 255 -22.98 0.77 5.47
N GLN A 256 -24.30 0.58 5.38
CA GLN A 256 -25.27 1.66 5.28
C GLN A 256 -25.01 2.61 4.08
N ALA A 257 -24.45 2.08 2.99
CA ALA A 257 -24.42 2.77 1.70
C ALA A 257 -25.78 2.54 1.01
N THR A 258 -26.37 3.63 0.52
CA THR A 258 -27.62 3.57 -0.25
C THR A 258 -27.29 3.13 -1.67
N VAL A 259 -27.82 1.99 -2.08
CA VAL A 259 -27.70 1.45 -3.43
C VAL A 259 -29.02 1.66 -4.15
N SER A 260 -28.97 2.32 -5.31
CA SER A 260 -30.13 2.57 -6.18
C SER A 260 -29.88 1.98 -7.57
N LEU A 261 -30.96 1.57 -8.24
CA LEU A 261 -30.92 0.94 -9.55
C LEU A 261 -31.55 1.81 -10.63
N ALA A 262 -30.98 1.80 -11.83
CA ALA A 262 -31.62 2.36 -13.01
C ALA A 262 -31.57 1.34 -14.15
N PHE A 263 -32.66 1.22 -14.89
CA PHE A 263 -32.81 0.22 -15.95
C PHE A 263 -32.74 0.90 -17.30
N ALA A 264 -31.97 0.32 -18.22
CA ALA A 264 -31.72 0.91 -19.52
C ALA A 264 -31.50 -0.16 -20.60
N ARG A 265 -31.45 0.31 -21.86
CA ARG A 265 -30.96 -0.50 -22.98
C ARG A 265 -29.43 -0.62 -22.92
N PRO A 266 -28.82 -1.69 -23.45
CA PRO A 266 -27.36 -1.88 -23.42
C PRO A 266 -26.53 -0.75 -24.05
N ASP A 267 -27.12 0.02 -24.97
CA ASP A 267 -26.44 1.14 -25.65
C ASP A 267 -26.88 2.51 -25.13
N ALA A 268 -27.81 2.56 -24.17
CA ALA A 268 -28.25 3.81 -23.57
C ALA A 268 -27.33 4.19 -22.42
N GLU A 269 -27.02 5.49 -22.30
CA GLU A 269 -26.30 6.01 -21.14
C GLU A 269 -27.12 5.85 -19.85
N ALA A 270 -26.42 5.88 -18.72
CA ALA A 270 -27.07 5.83 -17.42
C ALA A 270 -28.02 7.02 -17.28
N PRO A 271 -29.31 6.80 -16.98
CA PRO A 271 -30.25 7.91 -16.86
C PRO A 271 -29.92 8.77 -15.63
N GLU A 272 -30.00 10.09 -15.79
CA GLU A 272 -29.69 11.03 -14.69
C GLU A 272 -30.73 10.95 -13.56
N ASP A 273 -32.01 10.87 -13.91
CA ASP A 273 -33.14 11.00 -12.97
C ASP A 273 -33.98 9.72 -12.77
N ALA A 274 -33.70 8.63 -13.50
CA ALA A 274 -34.53 7.41 -13.48
C ALA A 274 -34.00 6.32 -12.54
N TRP A 275 -33.65 6.70 -11.30
CA TRP A 275 -33.21 5.79 -10.26
C TRP A 275 -34.41 5.30 -9.43
N SER A 276 -34.57 3.98 -9.33
CA SER A 276 -35.63 3.28 -8.62
C SER A 276 -35.02 2.22 -7.71
N GLN A 277 -35.84 1.60 -6.86
CA GLN A 277 -35.46 0.53 -5.90
C GLN A 277 -34.17 0.81 -5.13
N SER A 278 -34.30 1.29 -3.90
CA SER A 278 -33.15 1.48 -3.03
C SER A 278 -33.05 0.38 -1.97
N SER A 279 -31.83 -0.04 -1.69
CA SER A 279 -31.49 -0.86 -0.52
C SER A 279 -30.28 -0.25 0.17
N VAL A 280 -30.06 -0.62 1.43
CA VAL A 280 -28.84 -0.29 2.15
C VAL A 280 -27.94 -1.51 2.28
N THR A 281 -26.63 -1.30 2.28
CA THR A 281 -25.66 -2.37 2.53
C THR A 281 -25.64 -2.77 4.01
N SER A 282 -25.46 -4.07 4.24
CA SER A 282 -25.22 -4.68 5.56
C SER A 282 -23.82 -4.35 6.10
N GLU A 283 -23.51 -4.81 7.31
CA GLU A 283 -22.16 -4.72 7.93
C GLU A 283 -21.04 -5.31 7.05
N GLN A 284 -21.38 -6.24 6.16
CA GLN A 284 -20.43 -6.84 5.21
C GLN A 284 -20.31 -6.05 3.90
N GLY A 285 -20.96 -4.89 3.78
CA GLY A 285 -20.95 -4.07 2.56
C GLY A 285 -21.78 -4.68 1.43
N VAL A 286 -22.66 -5.63 1.74
CA VAL A 286 -23.48 -6.34 0.76
C VAL A 286 -24.95 -5.97 0.89
N CYS A 287 -25.63 -5.78 -0.23
CA CYS A 287 -27.10 -5.81 -0.29
C CYS A 287 -27.59 -6.70 -1.44
N ALA A 288 -28.83 -7.15 -1.33
CA ALA A 288 -29.52 -7.92 -2.36
C ALA A 288 -30.82 -7.22 -2.72
N LEU A 289 -31.07 -7.01 -4.00
CA LEU A 289 -32.32 -6.48 -4.52
C LEU A 289 -33.05 -7.55 -5.32
N HIS A 290 -34.37 -7.62 -5.11
CA HIS A 290 -35.24 -8.56 -5.82
C HIS A 290 -35.92 -7.84 -6.99
N LEU A 291 -35.82 -8.44 -8.18
CA LEU A 291 -36.41 -7.93 -9.40
C LEU A 291 -37.52 -8.89 -9.83
N GLY A 292 -38.77 -8.47 -9.64
CA GLY A 292 -39.96 -9.27 -9.96
C GLY A 292 -40.20 -9.41 -11.46
N TRP A 293 -40.80 -10.53 -11.84
CA TRP A 293 -41.04 -10.91 -13.23
C TRP A 293 -41.81 -9.85 -14.04
N GLU A 294 -42.86 -9.24 -13.49
CA GLU A 294 -43.71 -8.29 -14.23
C GLU A 294 -42.91 -7.07 -14.74
N MET A 295 -42.04 -6.53 -13.88
CA MET A 295 -41.14 -5.43 -14.21
C MET A 295 -40.16 -5.85 -15.31
N LEU A 296 -39.51 -7.01 -15.15
CA LEU A 296 -38.54 -7.55 -16.11
C LEU A 296 -39.19 -7.85 -17.46
N ALA A 297 -40.40 -8.42 -17.47
CA ALA A 297 -41.14 -8.74 -18.69
C ALA A 297 -41.55 -7.50 -19.48
N SER A 298 -41.87 -6.41 -18.78
CA SER A 298 -42.15 -5.09 -19.35
C SER A 298 -40.90 -4.47 -19.96
N MET A 299 -39.77 -4.50 -19.25
CA MET A 299 -38.49 -3.97 -19.73
C MET A 299 -37.92 -4.75 -20.91
N ALA A 300 -38.08 -6.08 -20.91
CA ALA A 300 -37.69 -6.96 -22.00
C ALA A 300 -38.68 -6.95 -23.19
N LYS A 301 -39.71 -6.08 -23.20
CA LYS A 301 -40.66 -6.00 -24.32
C LYS A 301 -39.96 -5.36 -25.53
N GLY A 302 -39.67 -6.20 -26.53
CA GLY A 302 -38.98 -5.80 -27.76
C GLY A 302 -37.46 -5.96 -27.75
N GLN A 303 -36.84 -6.41 -26.64
CA GLN A 303 -35.40 -6.70 -26.56
C GLN A 303 -35.11 -7.82 -25.54
N PRO A 304 -34.22 -8.78 -25.86
CA PRO A 304 -33.94 -9.90 -24.95
C PRO A 304 -32.93 -9.57 -23.84
N TRP A 305 -32.30 -8.39 -23.82
CA TRP A 305 -31.27 -8.01 -22.85
C TRP A 305 -31.72 -6.84 -21.97
N ILE A 306 -31.35 -6.87 -20.69
CA ILE A 306 -31.60 -5.79 -19.73
C ILE A 306 -30.26 -5.35 -19.14
N ARG A 307 -29.98 -4.04 -19.18
CA ARG A 307 -28.88 -3.43 -18.42
C ARG A 307 -29.42 -2.80 -17.14
N VAL A 308 -28.76 -3.10 -16.02
CA VAL A 308 -29.03 -2.49 -14.73
C VAL A 308 -27.82 -1.66 -14.32
N TYR A 309 -27.98 -0.34 -14.34
CA TYR A 309 -27.06 0.59 -13.72
C TYR A 309 -27.24 0.56 -12.20
N VAL A 310 -26.12 0.51 -11.49
CA VAL A 310 -26.08 0.47 -10.02
C VAL A 310 -25.30 1.67 -9.54
N ARG A 311 -25.87 2.45 -8.63
CA ARG A 311 -25.22 3.59 -7.98
C ARG A 311 -25.26 3.38 -6.48
N ALA A 312 -24.10 3.42 -5.84
CA ALA A 312 -23.98 3.43 -4.38
C ALA A 312 -23.61 4.84 -3.91
N GLN A 313 -24.21 5.28 -2.81
CA GLN A 313 -23.96 6.57 -2.21
C GLN A 313 -23.74 6.43 -0.69
N ARG A 314 -22.75 7.17 -0.16
CA ARG A 314 -22.47 7.21 1.28
C ARG A 314 -22.19 8.65 1.71
N GLY A 315 -22.84 9.10 2.78
CA GLY A 315 -22.71 10.47 3.30
C GLY A 315 -23.99 11.30 3.13
N GLY A 316 -24.04 12.45 3.81
CA GLY A 316 -25.19 13.37 3.81
C GLY A 316 -25.13 14.39 2.66
N LEU A 317 -24.85 15.65 2.99
CA LEU A 317 -24.95 16.79 2.07
C LEU A 317 -23.98 16.77 0.86
N GLN A 318 -22.87 16.03 0.96
CA GLN A 318 -21.95 15.76 -0.15
C GLN A 318 -21.66 14.25 -0.18
N PRO A 319 -22.51 13.45 -0.82
CA PRO A 319 -22.35 12.01 -0.82
C PRO A 319 -21.19 11.60 -1.72
N VAL A 320 -20.39 10.66 -1.24
CA VAL A 320 -19.48 9.91 -2.11
C VAL A 320 -20.30 8.96 -2.95
N VAL A 321 -20.06 8.97 -4.26
CA VAL A 321 -20.80 8.15 -5.21
C VAL A 321 -19.86 7.18 -5.92
N GLY A 322 -20.28 5.93 -6.05
CA GLY A 322 -19.67 4.95 -6.94
C GLY A 322 -20.74 4.33 -7.83
N SER A 323 -20.37 3.90 -9.04
CA SER A 323 -21.31 3.29 -9.98
C SER A 323 -20.71 2.12 -10.74
N THR A 324 -21.58 1.24 -11.20
CA THR A 324 -21.26 0.11 -12.08
C THR A 324 -22.52 -0.28 -12.86
N TYR A 325 -22.44 -1.30 -13.72
CA TYR A 325 -23.60 -1.87 -14.36
C TYR A 325 -23.46 -3.39 -14.49
N VAL A 326 -24.58 -4.07 -14.66
CA VAL A 326 -24.63 -5.51 -14.99
C VAL A 326 -25.71 -5.76 -16.03
N ASP A 327 -25.44 -6.72 -16.91
CA ASP A 327 -26.34 -7.12 -17.98
C ASP A 327 -26.81 -8.56 -17.77
N PHE A 328 -28.06 -8.85 -18.13
CA PHE A 328 -28.58 -10.21 -18.20
C PHE A 328 -29.66 -10.34 -19.27
N ARG A 329 -29.98 -11.59 -19.64
CA ARG A 329 -30.94 -11.90 -20.70
C ARG A 329 -32.29 -12.37 -20.13
N VAL A 330 -33.38 -11.96 -20.75
CA VAL A 330 -34.72 -12.52 -20.54
C VAL A 330 -35.16 -13.24 -21.81
N TRP A 331 -35.37 -14.55 -21.70
CA TRP A 331 -35.81 -15.40 -22.80
C TRP A 331 -37.33 -15.57 -22.77
N LYS A 332 -38.00 -15.16 -23.85
CA LYS A 332 -39.42 -15.44 -24.08
C LYS A 332 -39.55 -16.60 -25.07
N TRP A 333 -40.37 -17.59 -24.74
CA TRP A 333 -40.80 -18.59 -25.71
C TRP A 333 -41.81 -17.94 -26.67
N GLY A 334 -41.53 -17.95 -27.97
CA GLY A 334 -42.55 -17.69 -29.00
C GLY A 334 -42.59 -16.32 -29.68
N GLU A 335 -41.50 -15.53 -29.71
CA GLU A 335 -41.36 -14.49 -30.75
C GLU A 335 -40.41 -15.02 -31.85
N PRO A 336 -40.79 -14.91 -33.15
CA PRO A 336 -40.09 -15.53 -34.27
C PRO A 336 -38.67 -15.01 -34.51
#